data_AF-A0A5K0WXH9-F1
#
_entry.id   AF-A0A5K0WXH9-F1
#
_cell.length_a   1.000
_cell.length_b   1.000
_cell.length_c   1.000
_cell.angle_alpha   90.00
_cell.angle_beta   90.00
_cell.angle_gamma   90.00
#
_symmetry.space_group_name_H-M   'P 1'
#
loop_
_entity.id
_entity.type
_entity.pdbx_description
1 polymer ?
#
loop_
_entity_poly.entity_id
_entity_poly.type
_entity_poly.pdbx_seq_one_letter_code
_entity_poly.pdbx_strand_id
1 'polypeptide(L)' 'MVVFAVPPFLRYGKYCGIMYTGCAGERPCDSLDACCQKHDACVEAKN' A
#
# COMPACT_ATOMS: atom_id res chain seq x y z
N MET A 1 -4.00 -10.68 -22.49
CA MET A 1 -3.82 -10.93 -21.06
C MET A 1 -3.58 -9.60 -20.36
N VAL A 2 -4.62 -8.77 -20.23
CA VAL A 2 -4.60 -7.65 -19.28
C VAL A 2 -5.37 -8.18 -18.09
N VAL A 3 -4.66 -8.87 -17.20
CA VAL A 3 -5.25 -9.15 -15.89
C VAL A 3 -5.44 -7.79 -15.26
N PHE A 4 -6.60 -7.52 -14.67
CA PHE A 4 -6.76 -6.46 -13.67
C PHE A 4 -5.95 -6.81 -12.40
N ALA A 5 -4.68 -7.18 -12.58
CA ALA A 5 -3.74 -7.54 -11.54
C ALA A 5 -2.77 -6.38 -11.40
N VAL A 6 -2.70 -5.87 -10.18
CA VAL A 6 -1.60 -5.03 -9.75
C VAL A 6 -0.29 -5.81 -9.96
N PRO A 7 0.79 -5.16 -10.44
CA PRO A 7 2.05 -5.86 -10.68
C PRO A 7 2.54 -6.51 -9.38
N PRO A 8 2.97 -7.78 -9.41
CA PRO A 8 3.34 -8.53 -8.19
C PRO A 8 4.53 -7.91 -7.44
N PHE A 9 5.34 -7.11 -8.13
CA PHE A 9 6.51 -6.44 -7.58
C PHE A 9 6.37 -4.92 -7.52
N LEU A 10 5.16 -4.39 -7.63
CA LEU A 10 4.94 -2.96 -7.46
C LEU A 10 5.28 -2.56 -6.02
N ARG A 11 6.22 -1.62 -5.91
CA ARG A 11 6.56 -0.92 -4.68
C ARG A 11 6.60 0.56 -5.00
N TYR A 12 5.59 1.27 -4.55
CA TYR A 12 5.46 2.71 -4.74
C TYR A 12 5.27 3.37 -3.38
N GLY A 13 5.95 4.50 -3.17
CA GLY A 13 5.93 5.19 -1.88
C GLY A 13 6.46 4.28 -0.76
N LYS A 14 5.82 4.35 0.40
CA LYS A 14 6.15 3.52 1.58
C LYS A 14 5.10 2.44 1.84
N TYR A 15 3.90 2.59 1.28
CA TYR A 15 2.72 1.80 1.62
C TYR A 15 2.08 1.10 0.41
N CYS A 16 2.35 1.50 -0.83
CA CYS A 16 1.72 0.84 -1.98
C CYS A 16 2.53 -0.37 -2.45
N GLY A 17 2.10 -1.57 -2.05
CA GLY A 17 2.59 -2.85 -2.58
C GLY A 17 2.01 -4.06 -1.85
N ILE A 18 2.08 -5.24 -2.47
CA ILE A 18 1.61 -6.49 -1.84
C ILE A 18 2.61 -6.89 -0.76
N MET A 19 2.14 -7.14 0.48
CA MET A 19 2.99 -7.44 1.64
C MET A 19 4.09 -6.39 1.85
N TYR A 20 3.83 -5.14 1.46
CA TYR A 20 4.75 -4.02 1.58
C TYR A 20 4.04 -2.89 2.28
N THR A 21 4.54 -2.50 3.46
CA THR A 21 3.98 -1.41 4.25
C THR A 21 5.08 -0.66 4.98
N GLY A 22 4.82 0.60 5.34
CA GLY A 22 5.75 1.48 6.02
C GLY A 22 5.69 1.33 7.54
N CYS A 23 6.68 1.87 8.24
CA CYS A 23 6.70 1.91 9.70
C CYS A 23 5.62 2.85 10.27
N ALA A 24 5.23 2.64 11.53
CA ALA A 24 4.30 3.53 12.23
C ALA A 24 4.88 4.95 12.37
N GLY A 25 4.08 5.97 12.08
CA GLY A 25 4.48 7.38 12.15
C GLY A 25 5.22 7.92 10.91
N GLU A 26 5.52 7.07 9.93
CA GLU A 26 6.03 7.51 8.64
C GLU A 26 4.95 8.30 7.88
N ARG A 27 5.34 9.45 7.33
CA ARG A 27 4.45 10.25 6.48
C ARG A 27 4.41 9.63 5.07
N PRO A 28 3.21 9.51 4.46
CA PRO A 28 3.08 9.03 3.09
C PRO A 28 3.79 9.97 2.12
N CYS A 29 4.35 9.42 1.05
CA CYS A 29 5.13 10.16 0.05
C CYS A 29 4.27 11.11 -0.79
N ASP A 30 3.02 10.74 -1.05
CA ASP A 30 2.04 11.51 -1.81
C ASP A 30 0.60 11.12 -1.43
N SER A 31 -0.39 11.65 -2.16
CA SER A 31 -1.81 11.32 -1.92
C SER A 31 -2.15 9.87 -2.26
N LEU A 32 -1.46 9.24 -3.22
CA LEU A 32 -1.68 7.84 -3.57
C LEU A 32 -1.18 6.92 -2.44
N ASP A 33 0.03 7.17 -1.95
CA ASP A 33 0.63 6.47 -0.82
C ASP A 33 -0.19 6.63 0.46
N ALA A 34 -0.85 7.79 0.65
CA ALA A 34 -1.79 7.99 1.75
C ALA A 34 -3.05 7.10 1.64
N CYS A 35 -3.51 6.80 0.43
CA CYS A 35 -4.58 5.82 0.22
C CYS A 35 -4.12 4.42 0.58
N CYS A 36 -2.91 4.02 0.17
CA CYS A 36 -2.33 2.73 0.50
C CYS A 36 -2.09 2.57 2.02
N GLN A 37 -1.62 3.62 2.70
CA GLN A 37 -1.46 3.62 4.16
C GLN A 37 -2.80 3.35 4.88
N LYS A 38 -3.89 3.99 4.43
CA LYS A 38 -5.24 3.75 4.98
C LYS A 38 -5.76 2.35 4.65
N HIS A 39 -5.47 1.86 3.44
CA HIS A 39 -5.82 0.51 3.03
C HIS A 39 -5.15 -0.52 3.95
N ASP A 40 -3.85 -0.40 4.20
CA ASP A 40 -3.11 -1.35 5.02
C ASP A 40 -3.65 -1.40 6.45
N ALA A 41 -3.89 -0.22 7.06
CA ALA A 41 -4.51 -0.13 8.38
C ALA A 41 -5.93 -0.73 8.42
N CYS A 42 -6.69 -0.60 7.33
CA CYS A 42 -8.02 -1.20 7.21
C CYS A 42 -7.92 -2.73 7.17
N VAL A 43 -7.02 -3.27 6.36
CA VAL A 43 -6.81 -4.72 6.23
C VAL A 43 -6.30 -5.32 7.54
N GLU A 44 -5.33 -4.68 8.20
CA GLU A 44 -4.81 -5.12 9.50
C GLU A 44 -5.91 -5.19 10.57
N ALA A 45 -6.82 -4.20 10.60
CA ALA A 45 -7.93 -4.16 11.54
C ALA A 45 -9.09 -5.12 11.20
N LYS A 46 -9.05 -5.78 10.04
CA LYS A 46 -10.14 -6.63 9.53
C LYS A 46 -9.74 -8.09 9.31
N ASN A 47 -8.52 -8.47 9.69
CA ASN A 47 -8.08 -9.86 9.85
C ASN A 47 -8.37 -10.38 11.26
#